data_AF-A0A6L8E7M6-F1
#
_entry.id   AF-A0A6L8E7M6-F1
#
_cell.length_a   1.000
_cell.length_b   1.000
_cell.length_c   1.000
_cell.angle_alpha   90.00
_cell.angle_beta   90.00
_cell.angle_gamma   90.00
#
_symmetry.space_group_name_H-M   'P 1'
#
loop_
_entity.id
_entity.type
_entity.pdbx_description
1 polymer ?
#
loop_
_entity_poly.entity_id
_entity_poly.type
_entity_poly.pdbx_seq_one_letter_code
_entity_poly.pdbx_strand_id
1 'polypeptide(L)'
;MGGARLGSGERRLDHDDDCPLFSERLEEHLVAVSRGEEPRAGRFCGHCYTPMPAERAQCAHCGEVAGPGRAPVRSVPEEVTAMLRRQRKTERAYVTGYAYLGLALAIVGGLALVLGLPPLRESLVWATVTYALVLLVGGRAAAGLLGGGIGDRQGYERARARRRHAGEEWRERRDSVPGTEGAGEAAGPGHAAEPPQHPRT
;
A
#
# COMPACT_ATOMS: atom_id res chain seq x y z
N MET A 1 20.90 20.58 30.08
CA MET A 1 21.50 19.25 29.87
C MET A 1 20.67 18.53 28.82
N GLY A 2 21.12 18.58 27.56
CA GLY A 2 20.41 18.07 26.39
C GLY A 2 20.74 16.61 26.15
N GLY A 3 19.71 15.77 26.05
CA GLY A 3 19.83 14.34 25.81
C GLY A 3 20.36 14.02 24.42
N ALA A 4 21.37 13.15 24.37
CA ALA A 4 21.95 12.62 23.16
C ALA A 4 20.94 11.67 22.46
N ARG A 5 20.65 11.91 21.18
CA ARG A 5 19.98 10.95 20.30
C ARG A 5 21.03 10.01 19.71
N LEU A 6 21.11 8.80 20.24
CA LEU A 6 21.79 7.68 19.59
C LEU A 6 20.73 6.63 19.22
N GLY A 7 20.58 6.40 17.92
CA GLY A 7 19.59 5.47 17.37
C GLY A 7 19.65 5.46 15.84
N SER A 8 20.81 5.07 15.31
CA SER A 8 21.01 4.78 13.88
C SER A 8 20.29 3.47 13.53
N GLY A 9 19.43 3.47 12.50
CA GLY A 9 19.05 2.23 11.81
C GLY A 9 17.61 2.10 11.31
N GLU A 10 16.66 2.88 11.82
CA GLU A 10 15.25 2.77 11.40
C GLU A 10 14.70 4.16 11.10
N ARG A 11 15.16 4.74 9.98
CA ARG A 11 14.37 5.75 9.29
C ARG A 11 13.19 5.02 8.65
N ARG A 12 12.21 4.64 9.48
CA ARG A 12 10.84 4.45 9.02
C ARG A 12 10.50 5.80 8.39
N LEU A 13 10.43 5.79 7.05
CA LEU A 13 10.23 6.93 6.16
C LEU A 13 9.52 8.09 6.88
N ASP A 14 10.21 9.22 6.94
CA ASP A 14 9.71 10.45 7.55
C ASP A 14 8.33 10.76 6.96
N HIS A 15 7.32 10.83 7.83
CA HIS A 15 5.93 11.11 7.46
C HIS A 15 5.77 12.55 6.91
N ASP A 16 6.81 13.38 7.06
CA ASP A 16 6.91 14.76 6.60
C ASP A 16 7.38 14.90 5.13
N ASP A 17 7.63 13.80 4.40
CA ASP A 17 7.91 13.84 2.95
C ASP A 17 6.63 14.17 2.15
N ASP A 18 6.34 15.46 2.03
CA ASP A 18 5.52 16.13 1.01
C ASP A 18 4.44 15.23 0.37
N CYS A 19 3.35 15.08 1.11
CA CYS A 19 2.02 14.67 0.68
C CYS A 19 1.91 13.23 0.13
N PRO A 20 1.55 12.22 0.96
CA PRO A 20 0.94 11.04 0.42
C PRO A 20 -0.39 11.49 -0.20
N LEU A 21 -0.57 11.20 -1.50
CA LEU A 21 -1.81 11.46 -2.24
C LEU A 21 -3.09 11.02 -1.50
N PHE A 22 -2.94 10.05 -0.59
CA PHE A 22 -3.98 9.46 0.23
C PHE A 22 -3.49 9.37 1.67
N SER A 23 -4.34 9.70 2.64
CA SER A 23 -4.01 9.53 4.05
C SER A 23 -3.96 8.05 4.43
N GLU A 24 -3.13 7.70 5.41
CA GLU A 24 -3.10 6.34 5.97
C GLU A 24 -4.50 5.89 6.43
N ARG A 25 -5.26 6.81 7.04
CA ARG A 25 -6.66 6.57 7.42
C ARG A 25 -7.59 6.26 6.25
N LEU A 26 -7.41 6.91 5.10
CA LEU A 26 -8.20 6.61 3.90
C LEU A 26 -7.86 5.20 3.40
N GLU A 27 -6.59 4.82 3.43
CA GLU A 27 -6.18 3.47 3.06
C GLU A 27 -6.76 2.41 3.99
N GLU A 28 -6.66 2.61 5.31
CA GLU A 28 -7.25 1.72 6.32
C GLU A 28 -8.75 1.55 6.11
N HIS A 29 -9.48 2.65 5.92
CA HIS A 29 -10.91 2.61 5.65
C HIS A 29 -11.24 1.81 4.37
N LEU A 30 -10.52 2.05 3.27
CA LEU A 30 -10.74 1.31 2.03
C LEU A 30 -10.41 -0.18 2.15
N VAL A 31 -9.46 -0.54 3.03
CA VAL A 31 -9.19 -1.94 3.37
C VAL A 31 -10.35 -2.54 4.15
N ALA A 32 -10.83 -1.88 5.19
CA ALA A 32 -11.97 -2.33 5.99
C ALA A 32 -13.21 -2.51 5.10
N VAL A 33 -13.49 -1.56 4.22
CA VAL A 33 -14.53 -1.65 3.19
C VAL A 33 -14.32 -2.84 2.25
N SER A 34 -13.08 -3.11 1.82
CA SER A 34 -12.78 -4.26 0.94
C SER A 34 -12.99 -5.61 1.62
N ARG A 35 -12.94 -5.65 2.95
CA ARG A 35 -13.21 -6.82 3.78
C ARG A 35 -14.67 -6.93 4.22
N GLY A 36 -15.50 -5.93 3.93
CA GLY A 36 -16.88 -5.86 4.40
C GLY A 36 -17.02 -5.45 5.87
N GLU A 37 -15.96 -4.93 6.48
CA GLU A 37 -15.93 -4.50 7.89
C GLU A 37 -16.55 -3.11 8.08
N GLU A 38 -16.50 -2.25 7.05
CA GLU A 38 -17.02 -0.89 7.08
C GLU A 38 -17.85 -0.54 5.83
N PRO A 39 -18.84 0.38 5.94
CA PRO A 39 -19.64 0.81 4.81
C PRO A 39 -18.82 1.67 3.84
N ARG A 40 -19.12 1.55 2.53
CA ARG A 40 -18.55 2.42 1.47
C ARG A 40 -18.95 3.89 1.60
N ALA A 41 -20.07 4.15 2.26
CA ALA A 41 -20.61 5.48 2.46
C ALA A 41 -20.22 6.01 3.84
N GLY A 42 -19.83 7.28 3.88
CA GLY A 42 -19.37 7.95 5.09
C GLY A 42 -19.29 9.46 4.87
N ARG A 43 -18.56 10.16 5.73
CA ARG A 43 -18.25 11.58 5.54
C ARG A 43 -16.75 11.71 5.30
N PHE A 44 -16.37 12.14 4.11
CA PHE A 44 -14.97 12.28 3.72
C PHE A 44 -14.66 13.74 3.42
N CYS A 45 -13.40 14.14 3.64
CA CYS A 45 -12.93 15.45 3.22
C CYS A 45 -13.09 15.61 1.69
N GLY A 46 -13.70 16.70 1.23
CA GLY A 46 -13.84 16.97 -0.20
C GLY A 46 -12.52 17.20 -0.95
N HIS A 47 -11.42 17.47 -0.21
CA HIS A 47 -10.10 17.71 -0.79
C HIS A 47 -9.21 16.45 -0.83
N CYS A 48 -9.03 15.79 0.31
CA CYS A 48 -8.09 14.66 0.46
C CYS A 48 -8.78 13.31 0.71
N TYR A 49 -10.11 13.26 0.73
CA TYR A 49 -10.93 12.07 1.00
C TYR A 49 -10.66 11.35 2.33
N THR A 50 -9.87 11.93 3.22
CA THR A 50 -9.68 11.38 4.56
C THR A 50 -11.03 11.27 5.27
N PRO A 51 -11.34 10.12 5.91
CA PRO A 51 -12.54 9.98 6.73
C PRO A 51 -12.60 11.08 7.81
N MET A 52 -13.75 11.72 7.95
CA MET A 52 -13.97 12.80 8.92
C MET A 52 -15.16 12.47 9.84
N PRO A 53 -15.06 12.80 11.15
CA PRO A 53 -16.20 12.69 12.05
C PRO A 53 -17.30 13.68 11.65
N ALA A 54 -18.57 13.39 11.96
CA ALA A 54 -19.72 14.21 11.55
C ALA A 54 -19.62 15.67 12.02
N GLU A 55 -19.07 15.90 13.21
CA GLU A 55 -19.08 17.20 13.91
C GLU A 55 -17.94 18.14 13.50
N ARG A 56 -16.88 17.65 12.83
CA ARG A 56 -15.73 18.51 12.48
C ARG A 56 -15.95 19.24 11.17
N ALA A 57 -15.81 20.56 11.19
CA ALA A 57 -15.76 21.37 9.98
C ALA A 57 -14.39 21.31 9.29
N GLN A 58 -13.31 21.03 10.01
CA GLN A 58 -11.94 21.01 9.46
C GLN A 58 -11.37 19.59 9.39
N CYS A 59 -10.69 19.27 8.28
CA CYS A 59 -10.00 18.00 8.13
C CYS A 59 -8.73 17.96 8.99
N ALA A 60 -8.62 16.95 9.86
CA ALA A 60 -7.44 16.78 10.72
C ALA A 60 -6.16 16.35 9.98
N HIS A 61 -6.26 15.93 8.72
CA HIS A 61 -5.12 15.48 7.92
C HIS A 61 -4.55 16.60 7.04
N CYS A 62 -5.39 17.28 6.26
CA CYS A 62 -4.94 18.33 5.33
C CYS A 62 -5.22 19.76 5.82
N GLY A 63 -5.91 19.94 6.95
CA GLY A 63 -6.27 21.26 7.46
C GLY A 63 -7.38 21.99 6.68
N GLU A 64 -7.88 21.43 5.58
CA GLU A 64 -8.92 22.04 4.76
C GLU A 64 -10.25 22.18 5.54
N VAL A 65 -10.89 23.35 5.43
CA VAL A 65 -12.21 23.62 6.01
C VAL A 65 -13.31 23.21 5.04
N ALA A 66 -14.28 22.44 5.52
CA ALA A 66 -15.48 22.05 4.79
C ALA A 66 -16.33 23.29 4.50
N GLY A 67 -16.24 23.76 3.26
CA GLY A 67 -17.01 24.90 2.75
C GLY A 67 -17.73 24.56 1.44
N PRO A 68 -18.58 25.47 0.91
CA PRO A 68 -19.39 25.22 -0.28
C PRO A 68 -18.58 24.86 -1.54
N GLY A 69 -17.36 25.37 -1.68
CA GLY A 69 -16.46 25.01 -2.79
C GLY A 69 -15.78 23.63 -2.65
N ARG A 70 -15.78 23.03 -1.45
CA ARG A 70 -15.15 21.74 -1.13
C ARG A 70 -15.94 21.00 -0.07
N ALA A 71 -17.23 20.81 -0.34
CA ALA A 71 -18.13 20.14 0.59
C ALA A 71 -17.66 18.71 0.88
N PRO A 72 -17.89 18.17 2.09
CA PRO A 72 -17.59 16.79 2.40
C PRO A 72 -18.34 15.85 1.44
N VAL A 73 -17.65 14.86 0.90
CA VAL A 73 -18.25 13.87 0.01
C VAL A 73 -18.75 12.65 0.78
N ARG A 74 -19.80 12.00 0.26
CA ARG A 74 -20.41 10.82 0.89
C ARG A 74 -19.71 9.50 0.57
N SER A 75 -18.95 9.47 -0.52
CA SER A 75 -18.22 8.31 -0.98
C SER A 75 -16.93 8.74 -1.65
N VAL A 76 -15.91 7.90 -1.54
CA VAL A 76 -14.65 8.10 -2.24
C VAL A 76 -14.87 7.81 -3.73
N PRO A 77 -14.44 8.67 -4.66
CA PRO A 77 -14.55 8.42 -6.10
C PRO A 77 -13.90 7.10 -6.52
N GLU A 78 -14.50 6.36 -7.45
CA GLU A 78 -13.99 5.05 -7.88
C GLU A 78 -12.57 5.19 -8.47
N GLU A 79 -12.28 6.31 -9.15
CA GLU A 79 -10.95 6.61 -9.69
C GLU A 79 -9.88 6.65 -8.60
N VAL A 80 -10.21 7.25 -7.45
CA VAL A 80 -9.32 7.31 -6.28
C VAL A 80 -9.08 5.92 -5.70
N THR A 81 -10.13 5.13 -5.54
CA THR A 81 -9.99 3.75 -5.05
C THR A 81 -9.21 2.87 -6.04
N ALA A 82 -9.38 3.07 -7.35
CA ALA A 82 -8.66 2.37 -8.39
C ALA A 82 -7.17 2.70 -8.38
N MET A 83 -6.81 3.98 -8.16
CA MET A 83 -5.42 4.41 -7.98
C MET A 83 -4.77 3.72 -6.78
N LEU A 84 -5.44 3.68 -5.63
CA LEU A 84 -4.96 2.99 -4.42
C LEU A 84 -4.80 1.47 -4.61
N ARG A 85 -5.76 0.82 -5.28
CA ARG A 85 -5.66 -0.60 -5.62
C ARG A 85 -4.46 -0.90 -6.52
N ARG A 86 -4.21 -0.05 -7.53
CA ARG A 86 -3.03 -0.17 -8.40
C ARG A 86 -1.72 0.00 -7.63
N GLN A 87 -1.67 0.96 -6.71
CA GLN A 87 -0.56 1.16 -5.79
C GLN A 87 -0.26 -0.11 -4.98
N ARG A 88 -1.26 -0.65 -4.28
CA ARG A 88 -1.08 -1.84 -3.45
C ARG A 88 -0.70 -3.08 -4.24
N LYS A 89 -1.28 -3.26 -5.44
CA LYS A 89 -0.90 -4.36 -6.34
C LYS A 89 0.58 -4.28 -6.71
N THR A 90 1.07 -3.06 -6.97
CA THR A 90 2.46 -2.81 -7.33
C THR A 90 3.38 -3.06 -6.14
N GLU A 91 3.06 -2.53 -4.96
CA GLU A 91 3.84 -2.76 -3.72
C GLU A 91 3.90 -4.24 -3.37
N ARG A 92 2.76 -4.95 -3.43
CA ARG A 92 2.71 -6.39 -3.21
C ARG A 92 3.57 -7.15 -4.22
N ALA A 93 3.53 -6.77 -5.49
CA ALA A 93 4.34 -7.39 -6.53
C ALA A 93 5.84 -7.20 -6.26
N TYR A 94 6.27 -6.02 -5.83
CA TYR A 94 7.66 -5.76 -5.45
C TYR A 94 8.08 -6.57 -4.22
N VAL A 95 7.32 -6.51 -3.13
CA VAL A 95 7.64 -7.27 -1.89
C VAL A 95 7.74 -8.76 -2.18
N THR A 96 6.79 -9.30 -2.92
CA THR A 96 6.77 -10.71 -3.31
C THR A 96 7.92 -11.04 -4.26
N GLY A 97 8.22 -10.16 -5.23
CA GLY A 97 9.30 -10.33 -6.19
C GLY A 97 10.68 -10.39 -5.52
N TYR A 98 10.96 -9.51 -4.56
CA TYR A 98 12.22 -9.52 -3.82
C TYR A 98 12.37 -10.75 -2.92
N ALA A 99 11.27 -11.24 -2.32
CA ALA A 99 11.28 -12.47 -1.55
C ALA A 99 11.68 -13.67 -2.44
N TYR A 100 11.08 -13.79 -3.62
CA TYR A 100 11.43 -14.85 -4.57
C TYR A 100 12.85 -14.71 -5.13
N LEU A 101 13.30 -13.49 -5.40
CA LEU A 101 14.67 -13.24 -5.86
C LEU A 101 15.70 -13.65 -4.79
N GLY A 102 15.49 -13.28 -3.53
CA GLY A 102 16.36 -13.68 -2.42
C GLY A 102 16.41 -15.20 -2.24
N LEU A 103 15.24 -15.86 -2.35
CA LEU A 103 15.16 -17.32 -2.31
C LEU A 103 15.92 -17.98 -3.48
N ALA A 104 15.73 -17.47 -4.69
CA ALA A 104 16.41 -17.98 -5.88
C ALA A 104 17.94 -17.88 -5.74
N LEU A 105 18.44 -16.74 -5.24
CA LEU A 105 19.87 -16.56 -4.97
C LEU A 105 20.39 -17.49 -3.88
N ALA A 106 19.63 -17.74 -2.81
CA ALA A 106 20.02 -18.69 -1.78
C ALA A 106 20.10 -20.12 -2.31
N ILE A 107 19.16 -20.54 -3.17
CA ILE A 107 19.16 -21.86 -3.82
C ILE A 107 20.39 -22.02 -4.71
N VAL A 108 20.60 -21.08 -5.64
CA VAL A 108 21.72 -21.13 -6.59
C VAL A 108 23.05 -21.04 -5.86
N GLY A 109 23.18 -20.13 -4.90
CA GLY A 109 24.39 -19.96 -4.09
C GLY A 109 24.70 -21.20 -3.23
N GLY A 110 23.69 -21.79 -2.59
CA GLY A 110 23.85 -23.02 -1.84
C GLY A 110 24.29 -24.20 -2.70
N LEU A 111 23.70 -24.36 -3.89
CA LEU A 111 24.11 -25.39 -4.85
C LEU A 111 25.54 -25.16 -5.33
N ALA A 112 25.87 -23.93 -5.71
CA ALA A 112 27.21 -23.56 -6.14
C ALA A 112 28.26 -23.78 -5.04
N LEU A 113 27.91 -23.60 -3.76
CA LEU A 113 28.80 -23.86 -2.62
C LEU A 113 29.02 -25.36 -2.39
N VAL A 114 27.93 -26.13 -2.31
CA VAL A 114 28.00 -27.59 -2.08
C VAL A 114 28.72 -28.27 -3.24
N LEU A 115 28.42 -27.86 -4.46
CA LEU A 115 29.14 -28.32 -5.63
C LEU A 115 30.52 -27.65 -5.71
N GLY A 116 30.79 -26.47 -5.21
CA GLY A 116 32.13 -25.88 -5.33
C GLY A 116 33.20 -26.60 -4.50
N LEU A 117 32.80 -27.23 -3.39
CA LEU A 117 33.72 -27.74 -2.37
C LEU A 117 33.81 -29.27 -2.40
N PRO A 118 34.96 -29.86 -2.79
CA PRO A 118 35.18 -31.30 -2.79
C PRO A 118 34.77 -32.04 -1.51
N PRO A 119 35.12 -31.58 -0.28
CA PRO A 119 34.78 -32.32 0.94
C PRO A 119 33.27 -32.39 1.21
N LEU A 120 32.48 -31.43 0.71
CA LEU A 120 31.02 -31.49 0.84
C LEU A 120 30.41 -32.48 -0.15
N ARG A 121 30.95 -32.57 -1.37
CA ARG A 121 30.46 -33.52 -2.39
C ARG A 121 30.62 -34.97 -1.95
N GLU A 122 31.68 -35.27 -1.22
CA GLU A 122 32.00 -36.63 -0.77
C GLU A 122 31.12 -37.11 0.39
N SER A 123 30.50 -36.19 1.14
CA SER A 123 29.63 -36.51 2.27
C SER A 123 28.23 -35.90 2.10
N LEU A 124 27.27 -36.75 1.73
CA LEU A 124 25.87 -36.35 1.53
C LEU A 124 25.26 -35.68 2.77
N VAL A 125 25.62 -36.15 3.97
CA VAL A 125 25.11 -35.61 5.23
C VAL A 125 25.59 -34.17 5.43
N TRP A 126 26.90 -33.92 5.29
CA TRP A 126 27.45 -32.58 5.43
C TRP A 126 26.97 -31.62 4.34
N ALA A 127 26.88 -32.08 3.09
CA ALA A 127 26.28 -31.32 2.00
C ALA A 127 24.86 -30.84 2.35
N THR A 128 24.02 -31.74 2.87
CA THR A 128 22.62 -31.44 3.19
C THR A 128 22.53 -30.44 4.34
N VAL A 129 23.32 -30.63 5.41
CA VAL A 129 23.34 -29.72 6.58
C VAL A 129 23.83 -28.33 6.17
N THR A 130 24.92 -28.24 5.40
CA THR A 130 25.44 -26.97 4.91
C THR A 130 24.44 -26.28 3.99
N TYR A 131 23.81 -27.01 3.07
CA TYR A 131 22.80 -26.46 2.17
C TYR A 131 21.60 -25.91 2.95
N ALA A 132 21.08 -26.67 3.93
CA ALA A 132 19.98 -26.23 4.77
C ALA A 132 20.33 -24.96 5.57
N LEU A 133 21.53 -24.88 6.13
CA LEU A 133 22.01 -23.68 6.82
C LEU A 133 22.14 -22.47 5.88
N VAL A 134 22.67 -22.67 4.67
CA VAL A 134 22.77 -21.61 3.66
C VAL A 134 21.39 -21.13 3.22
N LEU A 135 20.43 -22.03 3.02
CA LEU A 135 19.06 -21.64 2.68
C LEU A 135 18.40 -20.84 3.81
N LEU A 136 18.56 -21.29 5.06
CA LEU A 136 17.94 -20.65 6.21
C LEU A 136 18.55 -19.27 6.49
N VAL A 137 19.88 -19.19 6.58
CA VAL A 137 20.60 -17.95 6.90
C VAL A 137 20.66 -17.04 5.67
N GLY A 138 21.07 -17.59 4.53
CA GLY A 138 21.20 -16.86 3.27
C GLY A 138 19.87 -16.37 2.73
N GLY A 139 18.79 -17.17 2.81
CA GLY A 139 17.45 -16.73 2.42
C GLY A 139 16.96 -15.56 3.26
N ARG A 140 17.14 -15.62 4.59
CA ARG A 140 16.75 -14.53 5.50
C ARG A 140 17.59 -13.28 5.29
N ALA A 141 18.91 -13.42 5.17
CA ALA A 141 19.83 -12.31 4.95
C ALA A 141 19.60 -11.64 3.59
N ALA A 142 19.44 -12.43 2.52
CA ALA A 142 19.18 -11.93 1.18
C ALA A 142 17.84 -11.19 1.10
N ALA A 143 16.78 -11.73 1.72
CA ALA A 143 15.49 -11.04 1.79
C ALA A 143 15.60 -9.68 2.50
N GLY A 144 16.33 -9.60 3.61
CA GLY A 144 16.56 -8.34 4.33
C GLY A 144 17.39 -7.33 3.53
N LEU A 145 18.51 -7.77 2.94
CA LEU A 145 19.43 -6.91 2.20
C LEU A 145 18.84 -6.43 0.87
N LEU A 146 18.23 -7.32 0.10
CA LEU A 146 17.66 -6.98 -1.21
C LEU A 146 16.35 -6.22 -1.06
N GLY A 147 15.50 -6.62 -0.11
CA GLY A 147 14.23 -5.96 0.16
C GLY A 147 14.41 -4.55 0.72
N GLY A 148 15.26 -4.38 1.74
CA GLY A 148 15.42 -3.09 2.43
C GLY A 148 16.49 -2.17 1.83
N GLY A 149 17.58 -2.71 1.27
CA GLY A 149 18.70 -1.88 0.81
C GLY A 149 18.56 -1.41 -0.63
N ILE A 150 18.44 -2.36 -1.56
CA ILE A 150 18.52 -2.08 -3.01
C ILE A 150 17.14 -1.82 -3.60
N GLY A 151 16.14 -2.62 -3.21
CA GLY A 151 14.78 -2.47 -3.73
C GLY A 151 14.10 -1.18 -3.29
N ASP A 152 14.37 -0.77 -2.05
CA ASP A 152 13.71 0.39 -1.44
C ASP A 152 14.20 1.74 -1.97
N ARG A 153 15.43 1.81 -2.48
CA ARG A 153 15.90 3.06 -3.12
C ARG A 153 15.38 3.18 -4.55
N GLN A 154 15.80 2.31 -5.45
CA GLN A 154 15.54 2.54 -6.88
C GLN A 154 14.10 2.24 -7.31
N GLY A 155 13.50 1.17 -6.77
CA GLY A 155 12.17 0.73 -7.16
C GLY A 155 11.10 1.65 -6.59
N TYR A 156 11.19 1.94 -5.29
CA TYR A 156 10.23 2.79 -4.60
C TYR A 156 10.32 4.25 -5.03
N GLU A 157 11.51 4.83 -5.20
CA GLU A 157 11.62 6.24 -5.65
C GLU A 157 10.98 6.44 -7.02
N ARG A 158 11.28 5.58 -8.00
CA ARG A 158 10.67 5.66 -9.34
C ARG A 158 9.16 5.42 -9.31
N ALA A 159 8.71 4.43 -8.55
CA ALA A 159 7.29 4.13 -8.42
C ALA A 159 6.53 5.26 -7.70
N ARG A 160 7.14 5.91 -6.71
CA ARG A 160 6.59 7.04 -5.97
C ARG A 160 6.54 8.30 -6.83
N ALA A 161 7.58 8.56 -7.62
CA ALA A 161 7.61 9.68 -8.57
C ALA A 161 6.47 9.57 -9.61
N ARG A 162 6.30 8.39 -10.24
CA ARG A 162 5.19 8.16 -11.19
C ARG A 162 3.82 8.34 -10.55
N ARG A 163 3.66 7.91 -9.30
CA ARG A 163 2.41 8.04 -8.56
C ARG A 163 2.10 9.49 -8.19
N ARG A 164 3.11 10.25 -7.76
CA ARG A 164 2.98 11.69 -7.50
C ARG A 164 2.47 12.43 -8.74
N HIS A 165 3.11 12.20 -9.88
CA HIS A 165 2.69 12.78 -11.15
C HIS A 165 1.24 12.41 -11.52
N ALA A 166 0.88 11.12 -11.45
CA ALA A 166 -0.48 10.68 -11.77
C ALA A 166 -1.55 11.30 -10.86
N GLY A 167 -1.21 11.53 -9.60
CA GLY A 167 -2.12 12.15 -8.65
C GLY A 167 -2.17 13.67 -8.73
N GLU A 168 -1.07 14.34 -9.10
CA GLU A 168 -1.06 15.75 -9.48
C GLU A 168 -1.93 15.97 -10.71
N GLU A 169 -1.75 15.20 -11.78
CA GLU A 169 -2.61 15.26 -12.97
C GLU A 169 -4.08 15.03 -12.63
N TRP A 170 -4.39 14.11 -11.72
CA TRP A 170 -5.76 13.87 -11.29
C TRP A 170 -6.34 15.06 -10.51
N ARG A 171 -5.55 15.69 -9.63
CA ARG A 171 -5.96 16.90 -8.89
C ARG A 171 -6.17 18.07 -9.84
N GLU A 172 -5.26 18.28 -10.79
CA GLU A 172 -5.39 19.30 -11.83
C GLU A 172 -6.66 19.07 -12.65
N ARG A 173 -6.92 17.85 -13.11
CA ARG A 173 -8.17 17.54 -13.83
C ARG A 173 -9.41 17.85 -13.00
N ARG A 174 -9.43 17.42 -11.73
CA ARG A 174 -10.54 17.70 -10.81
C ARG A 174 -10.76 19.20 -10.62
N ASP A 175 -9.69 19.96 -10.40
CA ASP A 175 -9.75 21.39 -10.10
C ASP A 175 -9.98 22.24 -11.38
N SER A 176 -9.63 21.70 -12.56
CA SER A 176 -9.84 22.32 -13.88
C SER A 176 -11.26 22.22 -14.41
N VAL A 177 -12.12 21.39 -13.80
CA VAL A 177 -13.55 21.36 -14.10
C VAL A 177 -14.23 22.36 -13.16
N PRO A 178 -14.47 23.63 -13.59
CA PRO A 178 -15.21 24.56 -12.77
C PRO A 178 -16.61 23.99 -12.56
N GLY A 179 -16.98 23.84 -11.28
CA GLY A 179 -18.23 23.32 -10.76
C GLY A 179 -19.33 23.07 -11.79
N THR A 180 -19.43 21.82 -12.27
CA THR A 180 -20.77 21.27 -12.47
C THR A 180 -21.31 20.99 -11.07
N GLU A 181 -21.97 22.01 -10.52
CA GLU A 181 -22.89 21.91 -9.41
C GLU A 181 -23.74 20.63 -9.57
N GLY A 182 -23.68 19.69 -8.62
CA GLY A 182 -24.78 18.75 -8.41
C GLY A 182 -24.79 17.36 -9.08
N ALA A 183 -23.68 16.64 -9.21
CA ALA A 183 -23.75 15.18 -9.41
C ALA A 183 -23.96 14.43 -8.07
N GLY A 184 -24.98 14.86 -7.32
CA GLY A 184 -25.67 14.06 -6.32
C GLY A 184 -26.74 13.15 -6.93
N GLU A 185 -26.78 13.01 -8.26
CA GLU A 185 -27.82 12.28 -8.99
C GLU A 185 -27.24 11.11 -9.80
N ALA A 186 -27.16 9.96 -9.12
CA ALA A 186 -27.33 8.60 -9.66
C ALA A 186 -27.21 7.68 -8.42
N ALA A 187 -28.22 7.59 -7.54
CA ALA A 187 -29.53 7.05 -7.89
C ALA A 187 -29.39 6.00 -8.99
N GLY A 188 -28.65 4.93 -8.68
CA GLY A 188 -28.78 3.68 -9.41
C GLY A 188 -30.27 3.27 -9.39
N PRO A 189 -30.82 2.78 -10.51
CA PRO A 189 -32.21 2.32 -10.54
C PRO A 189 -32.40 1.29 -9.43
N GLY A 190 -33.45 1.48 -8.64
CA GLY A 190 -33.81 0.61 -7.53
C GLY A 190 -33.73 -0.86 -7.95
N HIS A 191 -32.80 -1.59 -7.33
CA HIS A 191 -32.92 -3.03 -7.25
C HIS A 191 -34.13 -3.26 -6.34
N ALA A 192 -35.27 -3.54 -6.97
CA ALA A 192 -36.46 -3.99 -6.27
C ALA A 192 -36.04 -5.13 -5.35
N ALA A 193 -36.36 -4.99 -4.07
CA ALA A 193 -36.22 -6.04 -3.09
C ALA A 193 -36.93 -7.29 -3.61
N GLU A 194 -36.18 -8.34 -3.92
CA GLU A 194 -36.72 -9.66 -4.15
C GLU A 194 -37.30 -10.16 -2.81
N PRO A 195 -38.60 -10.48 -2.72
CA PRO A 195 -39.19 -10.96 -1.48
C PRO A 195 -38.62 -12.32 -1.09
N PRO A 196 -38.55 -12.64 0.21
CA PRO A 196 -37.99 -13.90 0.70
C PRO A 196 -38.80 -15.08 0.15
N GLN A 197 -38.15 -15.93 -0.64
CA GLN A 197 -38.70 -17.23 -1.01
C GLN A 197 -38.71 -18.13 0.23
N HIS A 198 -39.92 -18.54 0.63
CA HIS A 198 -40.17 -19.46 1.73
C HIS A 198 -39.41 -20.79 1.59
N PRO A 199 -39.08 -21.46 2.71
CA PRO A 199 -38.47 -22.78 2.71
C PRO A 199 -39.44 -23.85 2.19
N ARG A 200 -38.99 -24.69 1.25
CA ARG A 200 -39.61 -25.98 1.00
C ARG A 200 -39.02 -27.00 1.98
N THR A 201 -39.94 -27.61 2.72
CA THR A 201 -39.81 -28.76 3.61
C THR A 201 -38.97 -29.90 3.04
#